data_AF-A0A2G2XC93-F1
#
_entry.id   AF-A0A2G2XC93-F1
#
_cell.length_a   1.000
_cell.length_b   1.000
_cell.length_c   1.000
_cell.angle_alpha   90.00
_cell.angle_beta   90.00
_cell.angle_gamma   90.00
#
_symmetry.space_group_name_H-M   'P 1'
#
loop_
_entity.id
_entity.type
_entity.pdbx_description
1 polymer ?
#
loop_
_entity_poly.entity_id
_entity_poly.type
_entity_poly.pdbx_seq_one_letter_code
_entity_poly.pdbx_strand_id
1 'polypeptide(L)'
;MFYSGQHRPTGPEASQAQEFTFLVRDQRLGANVGSAQGPTGLGKYLMRSPIEEVIFGGETMRFWDLRAPWLEPLRGLNGLDLSRLKKDIQPWQERRSAEYMTHTPLGHLWHAGRARAAAAGFEKGIDRDLEPVLFMTPLN
;
A
#
# COMPACT_ATOMS: atom_id res chain seq x y z
N MET A 1 22.08 -4.64 9.32
CA MET A 1 20.92 -5.11 10.12
C MET A 1 20.15 -3.87 10.56
N PHE A 2 19.19 -3.41 9.75
CA PHE A 2 18.41 -2.21 10.07
C PHE A 2 17.05 -2.64 10.65
N TYR A 3 16.83 -2.28 11.91
CA TYR A 3 15.59 -2.48 12.64
C TYR A 3 14.49 -1.59 12.04
N SER A 4 13.42 -2.18 11.49
CA SER A 4 12.22 -1.45 11.07
C SER A 4 11.30 -1.04 12.25
N GLY A 5 11.80 -1.13 13.49
CA GLY A 5 11.02 -0.82 14.70
C GLY A 5 10.85 0.68 15.00
N GLN A 6 11.58 1.58 14.32
CA GLN A 6 11.65 3.00 14.70
C GLN A 6 11.26 3.99 13.58
N HIS A 7 11.07 3.54 12.34
CA HIS A 7 10.86 4.42 11.17
C HIS A 7 9.57 4.04 10.43
N ARG A 8 8.87 5.05 9.88
CA ARG A 8 7.73 4.85 8.96
C ARG A 8 8.12 3.92 7.81
N PRO A 9 7.17 3.14 7.25
CA PRO A 9 7.47 2.25 6.13
C PRO A 9 7.99 3.06 4.94
N THR A 10 8.83 2.44 4.12
CA THR A 10 9.16 3.00 2.80
C THR A 10 7.94 2.93 1.87
N GLY A 11 7.93 3.71 0.78
CA GLY A 11 6.86 3.62 -0.23
C GLY A 11 6.69 2.19 -0.77
N PRO A 12 7.77 1.52 -1.21
CA PRO A 12 7.74 0.10 -1.60
C PRO A 12 7.19 -0.81 -0.50
N GLU A 13 7.59 -0.62 0.75
CA GLU A 13 7.16 -1.45 1.88
C GLU A 13 5.66 -1.30 2.18
N ALA A 14 5.14 -0.08 2.12
CA ALA A 14 3.72 0.18 2.30
C ALA A 14 2.87 -0.37 1.13
N SER A 15 3.37 -0.29 -0.11
CA SER A 15 2.74 -0.89 -1.29
C SER A 15 2.63 -2.41 -1.17
N GLN A 16 3.71 -3.09 -0.77
CA GLN A 16 3.69 -4.53 -0.56
C GLN A 16 2.83 -4.93 0.65
N ALA A 17 2.80 -4.10 1.70
CA ALA A 17 1.95 -4.31 2.86
C ALA A 17 0.45 -4.20 2.54
N GLN A 18 0.08 -3.32 1.61
CA GLN A 18 -1.29 -3.21 1.11
C GLN A 18 -1.74 -4.50 0.43
N GLU A 19 -0.96 -5.02 -0.52
CA GLU A 19 -1.33 -6.27 -1.22
C GLU A 19 -1.36 -7.47 -0.29
N PHE A 20 -0.38 -7.58 0.61
CA PHE A 20 -0.37 -8.65 1.61
C PHE A 20 -1.63 -8.62 2.49
N THR A 21 -2.08 -7.43 2.89
CA THR A 21 -3.28 -7.26 3.72
C THR A 21 -4.54 -7.74 2.99
N PHE A 22 -4.71 -7.40 1.71
CA PHE A 22 -5.86 -7.87 0.92
C PHE A 22 -5.78 -9.36 0.59
N LEU A 23 -4.58 -9.89 0.32
CA LEU A 23 -4.36 -11.33 0.13
C LEU A 23 -4.82 -12.10 1.37
N VAL A 24 -4.36 -11.71 2.56
CA VAL A 24 -4.75 -12.36 3.82
C VAL A 24 -6.26 -12.29 4.05
N ARG A 25 -6.85 -11.11 3.88
CA ARG A 25 -8.29 -10.90 4.03
C ARG A 25 -9.08 -11.82 3.11
N ASP A 26 -8.78 -11.80 1.82
CA ASP A 26 -9.58 -12.52 0.84
C ASP A 26 -9.33 -14.04 0.93
N GLN A 27 -8.12 -14.49 1.30
CA GLN A 27 -7.85 -15.89 1.62
C GLN A 27 -8.72 -16.38 2.80
N ARG A 28 -8.88 -15.56 3.85
CA ARG A 28 -9.78 -15.87 4.99
C ARG A 28 -11.25 -15.89 4.60
N LEU A 29 -11.63 -15.15 3.56
CA LEU A 29 -12.97 -15.19 2.96
C LEU A 29 -13.15 -16.37 1.99
N GLY A 30 -12.13 -17.24 1.84
CA GLY A 30 -12.20 -18.44 1.01
C GLY A 30 -11.67 -18.26 -0.43
N ALA A 31 -11.06 -17.13 -0.77
CA ALA A 31 -10.47 -16.94 -2.09
C ALA A 31 -9.22 -17.80 -2.28
N ASN A 32 -9.09 -18.46 -3.44
CA ASN A 32 -7.86 -19.15 -3.81
C ASN A 32 -6.86 -18.16 -4.42
N VAL A 33 -6.00 -17.58 -3.58
CA VAL A 33 -5.06 -16.52 -3.98
C VAL A 33 -4.04 -16.94 -5.02
N GLY A 34 -3.76 -18.24 -5.15
CA GLY A 34 -2.81 -18.78 -6.14
C GLY A 34 -3.39 -18.97 -7.55
N SER A 35 -4.72 -18.98 -7.70
CA SER A 35 -5.39 -19.16 -9.00
C SER A 35 -6.36 -18.02 -9.34
N ALA A 36 -6.46 -17.00 -8.50
CA ALA A 36 -7.32 -15.86 -8.75
C ALA A 36 -6.77 -15.01 -9.90
N GLN A 37 -7.51 -14.93 -10.99
CA GLN A 37 -7.17 -14.09 -12.14
C GLN A 37 -7.75 -12.68 -11.95
N GLY A 38 -6.93 -11.66 -12.22
CA GLY A 38 -7.33 -10.26 -12.24
C GLY A 38 -7.89 -9.84 -13.61
N PRO A 39 -8.45 -8.61 -13.72
CA PRO A 39 -9.09 -8.13 -14.94
C PRO A 39 -8.18 -8.06 -16.17
N THR A 40 -6.87 -7.95 -15.98
CA THR A 40 -5.86 -7.89 -17.05
C THR A 40 -5.43 -9.26 -17.56
N GLY A 41 -5.97 -10.34 -17.00
CA GLY A 41 -5.56 -11.70 -17.27
C GLY A 41 -4.36 -12.20 -16.46
N LEU A 42 -3.65 -11.30 -15.75
CA LEU A 42 -2.61 -11.65 -14.78
C LEU A 42 -3.21 -12.14 -13.45
N GLY A 43 -2.39 -12.74 -12.59
CA GLY A 43 -2.84 -13.12 -11.25
C GLY A 43 -3.16 -11.90 -10.38
N LYS A 44 -4.30 -11.97 -9.67
CA LYS A 44 -4.81 -10.87 -8.84
C LYS A 44 -3.89 -10.59 -7.65
N TYR A 45 -3.45 -11.63 -6.94
CA TYR A 45 -2.62 -11.50 -5.73
C TYR A 45 -1.17 -11.91 -5.96
N LEU A 46 -0.93 -12.91 -6.81
CA LEU A 46 0.39 -13.48 -7.06
C LEU A 46 0.62 -13.57 -8.57
N MET A 47 1.84 -13.28 -8.99
CA MET A 47 2.28 -13.41 -10.38
C MET A 47 3.77 -13.76 -10.46
N ARG A 48 4.30 -13.91 -11.68
CA ARG A 48 5.73 -14.14 -11.92
C ARG A 48 6.45 -12.82 -12.19
N SER A 49 7.65 -12.68 -11.62
CA SER A 49 8.60 -11.63 -12.01
C SER A 49 9.24 -11.98 -13.36
N PRO A 50 10.00 -11.03 -13.98
CA PRO A 50 10.78 -11.31 -15.17
C PRO A 50 11.84 -12.42 -15.02
N ILE A 51 12.15 -12.82 -13.79
CA ILE A 51 13.10 -13.90 -13.46
C ILE A 51 12.41 -15.12 -12.83
N GLU A 52 11.10 -15.27 -13.07
CA GLU A 52 10.29 -16.41 -12.63
C GLU A 52 10.10 -16.56 -11.11
N GLU A 53 10.52 -15.60 -10.28
CA GLU A 53 10.15 -15.57 -8.86
C GLU A 53 8.64 -15.31 -8.70
N VAL A 54 8.01 -15.94 -7.71
CA VAL A 54 6.64 -15.61 -7.28
C VAL A 54 6.67 -14.29 -6.51
N ILE A 55 5.88 -13.32 -6.97
CA ILE A 55 5.81 -11.97 -6.42
C ILE A 55 4.35 -11.55 -6.25
N PHE A 56 4.11 -10.46 -5.53
CA PHE A 56 2.76 -9.88 -5.44
C PHE A 56 2.30 -9.34 -6.81
N GLY A 57 1.01 -9.46 -7.06
CA GLY A 57 0.32 -8.96 -8.26
C GLY A 57 0.03 -7.46 -8.21
N GLY A 58 -0.65 -6.94 -9.22
CA GLY A 58 -1.04 -5.53 -9.27
C GLY A 58 0.14 -4.56 -9.42
N GLU A 59 -0.08 -3.29 -9.07
CA GLU A 59 0.91 -2.23 -9.27
C GLU A 59 2.20 -2.41 -8.44
N THR A 60 2.12 -3.17 -7.34
CA THR A 60 3.28 -3.44 -6.47
C THR A 60 4.27 -4.41 -7.10
N MET A 61 3.98 -4.95 -8.30
CA MET A 61 4.93 -5.72 -9.11
C MET A 61 6.26 -4.98 -9.31
N ARG A 62 6.24 -3.64 -9.33
CA ARG A 62 7.43 -2.79 -9.50
C ARG A 62 8.37 -2.77 -8.28
N PHE A 63 7.90 -3.27 -7.14
CA PHE A 63 8.59 -3.28 -5.85
C PHE A 63 8.91 -4.71 -5.37
N TRP A 64 8.95 -5.65 -6.30
CA TRP A 64 9.13 -7.07 -6.01
C TRP A 64 10.48 -7.43 -5.35
N ASP A 65 11.46 -6.56 -5.53
CA ASP A 65 12.80 -6.59 -4.94
C ASP A 65 12.83 -6.23 -3.45
N LEU A 66 11.72 -5.71 -2.89
CA LEU A 66 11.61 -5.40 -1.46
C LEU A 66 11.93 -6.64 -0.60
N ARG A 67 12.84 -6.44 0.35
CA ARG A 67 13.14 -7.37 1.43
C ARG A 67 12.77 -6.72 2.76
N ALA A 68 11.89 -7.37 3.52
CA ALA A 68 11.38 -6.83 4.78
C ALA A 68 11.25 -7.93 5.83
N PRO A 69 11.65 -7.70 7.10
CA PRO A 69 11.66 -8.74 8.14
C PRO A 69 10.30 -9.42 8.36
N TRP A 70 9.20 -8.70 8.12
CA TRP A 70 7.84 -9.23 8.25
C TRP A 70 7.39 -10.07 7.05
N LEU A 71 8.07 -9.99 5.91
CA LEU A 71 7.75 -10.72 4.68
C LEU A 71 8.73 -11.88 4.41
N GLU A 72 10.00 -11.74 4.81
CA GLU A 72 11.04 -12.76 4.59
C GLU A 72 10.66 -14.19 5.02
N PRO A 73 9.96 -14.42 6.16
CA PRO A 73 9.57 -15.78 6.55
C PRO A 73 8.68 -16.50 5.53
N LEU A 74 7.97 -15.73 4.70
CA LEU A 74 7.05 -16.24 3.67
C LEU A 74 7.72 -16.42 2.30
N ARG A 75 9.00 -16.07 2.18
CA ARG A 75 9.80 -16.32 0.98
C ARG A 75 10.51 -17.68 1.04
N GLY A 76 10.52 -18.39 -0.08
CA GLY A 76 11.29 -19.60 -0.34
C GLY A 76 12.36 -19.35 -1.42
N LEU A 77 12.85 -20.44 -2.02
CA LEU A 77 13.90 -20.40 -3.06
C LEU A 77 13.46 -19.63 -4.32
N ASN A 78 12.16 -19.65 -4.65
CA ASN A 78 11.62 -19.08 -5.89
C ASN A 78 10.65 -17.90 -5.60
N GLY A 79 10.97 -17.04 -4.63
CA GLY A 79 10.12 -15.93 -4.22
C GLY A 79 9.09 -16.32 -3.15
N LEU A 80 7.88 -15.75 -3.19
CA LEU A 80 6.83 -16.03 -2.22
C LEU A 80 6.36 -17.50 -2.29
N ASP A 81 6.33 -18.16 -1.14
CA ASP A 81 5.94 -19.56 -1.04
C ASP A 81 4.43 -19.69 -0.78
N LEU A 82 3.70 -20.26 -1.74
CA LEU A 82 2.25 -20.44 -1.64
C LEU A 82 1.82 -21.31 -0.46
N SER A 83 2.63 -22.30 -0.06
CA SER A 83 2.32 -23.15 1.08
C SER A 83 2.40 -22.37 2.39
N ARG A 84 3.42 -21.51 2.52
CA ARG A 84 3.60 -20.62 3.69
C ARG A 84 2.55 -19.52 3.74
N LEU A 85 2.20 -18.94 2.60
CA LEU A 85 1.10 -17.96 2.52
C LEU A 85 -0.25 -18.57 2.96
N LYS A 86 -0.46 -19.86 2.72
CA LYS A 86 -1.69 -20.55 3.12
C LYS A 86 -1.73 -20.93 4.60
N LYS A 87 -0.58 -21.23 5.21
CA LYS A 87 -0.54 -21.93 6.51
C LYS A 87 0.23 -21.19 7.61
N ASP A 88 1.20 -20.35 7.25
CA ASP A 88 2.23 -19.91 8.18
C ASP A 88 2.17 -18.41 8.51
N ILE A 89 1.18 -17.70 7.98
CA ILE A 89 0.97 -16.27 8.28
C ILE A 89 0.63 -16.06 9.75
N GLN A 90 1.45 -15.27 10.44
CA GLN A 90 1.30 -14.99 11.86
C GLN A 90 0.50 -13.71 12.10
N PRO A 91 -0.29 -13.61 13.19
CA PRO A 91 -1.07 -12.42 13.53
C PRO A 91 -0.24 -11.13 13.67
N TRP A 92 1.05 -11.23 13.99
CA TRP A 92 1.93 -10.05 14.06
C TRP A 92 2.32 -9.53 12.67
N GLN A 93 2.42 -10.39 11.65
CA GLN A 93 2.68 -9.98 10.26
C GLN A 93 1.49 -9.21 9.71
N GLU A 94 0.27 -9.68 10.01
CA GLU A 94 -0.98 -9.00 9.63
C GLU A 94 -1.12 -7.62 10.29
N ARG A 95 -0.84 -7.54 11.60
CA ARG A 95 -0.83 -6.24 12.30
C ARG A 95 0.20 -5.29 11.71
N ARG A 96 1.40 -5.80 11.40
CA ARG A 96 2.48 -5.01 10.82
C ARG A 96 2.12 -4.52 9.41
N SER A 97 1.56 -5.37 8.56
CA SER A 97 1.17 -4.97 7.22
C SER A 97 0.02 -3.96 7.22
N ALA A 98 -0.96 -4.12 8.11
CA ALA A 98 -2.05 -3.16 8.28
C ALA A 98 -1.53 -1.79 8.78
N GLU A 99 -0.59 -1.80 9.74
CA GLU A 99 0.09 -0.58 10.20
C GLU A 99 0.83 0.10 9.03
N TYR A 100 1.61 -0.65 8.26
CA TYR A 100 2.42 -0.07 7.18
C TYR A 100 1.60 0.41 5.98
N MET A 101 0.53 -0.29 5.63
CA MET A 101 -0.43 0.17 4.62
C MET A 101 -1.06 1.53 5.01
N THR A 102 -1.40 1.71 6.28
CA THR A 102 -2.06 2.94 6.77
C THR A 102 -1.09 4.09 7.04
N HIS A 103 0.21 3.80 7.13
CA HIS A 103 1.27 4.79 7.37
C HIS A 103 2.19 4.96 6.15
N THR A 104 1.65 4.71 4.95
CA THR A 104 2.35 4.94 3.67
C THR A 104 2.98 6.34 3.66
N PRO A 105 4.26 6.50 3.27
CA PRO A 105 4.90 7.82 3.13
C PRO A 105 4.41 8.59 1.88
N LEU A 106 3.29 8.17 1.29
CA LEU A 106 2.65 8.77 0.14
C LEU A 106 1.27 9.24 0.59
N GLY A 107 1.09 10.55 0.53
CA GLY A 107 0.06 11.27 1.25
C GLY A 107 0.47 12.71 1.58
N HIS A 108 1.76 13.03 1.50
CA HIS A 108 2.26 14.36 1.85
C HIS A 108 1.52 15.51 1.16
N LEU A 109 1.40 15.52 -0.17
CA LEU A 109 0.76 16.65 -0.86
C LEU A 109 -0.76 16.72 -0.62
N TRP A 110 -1.46 15.59 -0.75
CA TRP A 110 -2.91 15.55 -0.56
C TRP A 110 -3.30 15.87 0.89
N HIS A 111 -2.65 15.21 1.87
CA HIS A 111 -2.95 15.44 3.28
C HIS A 111 -2.39 16.78 3.79
N ALA A 112 -1.22 17.26 3.35
CA ALA A 112 -0.74 18.59 3.74
C ALA A 112 -1.57 19.71 3.12
N GLY A 113 -1.96 19.57 1.85
CA GLY A 113 -2.89 20.49 1.19
C GLY A 113 -4.23 20.56 1.90
N ARG A 114 -4.81 19.40 2.22
CA ARG A 114 -6.07 19.31 2.97
C ARG A 114 -5.96 19.83 4.40
N ALA A 115 -4.86 19.54 5.11
CA ALA A 115 -4.63 20.02 6.47
C ALA A 115 -4.46 21.54 6.53
N ARG A 116 -3.72 22.14 5.58
CA ARG A 116 -3.59 23.60 5.48
C ARG A 116 -4.92 24.26 5.14
N ALA A 117 -5.70 23.71 4.20
CA ALA A 117 -7.03 24.21 3.88
C ALA A 117 -7.99 24.15 5.07
N ALA A 118 -7.93 23.07 5.88
CA ALA A 118 -8.75 22.93 7.08
C ALA A 118 -8.34 23.88 8.21
N ALA A 119 -7.04 24.08 8.42
CA ALA A 119 -6.54 25.05 9.40
C ALA A 119 -6.91 26.49 9.04
N ALA A 120 -7.01 26.80 7.74
CA ALA A 120 -7.44 28.09 7.24
C ALA A 120 -8.97 28.18 6.98
N GLY A 121 -9.73 27.11 7.24
CA GLY A 121 -11.19 27.10 7.26
C GLY A 121 -11.91 27.04 5.89
N PHE A 122 -11.23 26.65 4.81
CA PHE A 122 -11.81 26.59 3.46
C PHE A 122 -11.78 25.19 2.83
N GLU A 123 -11.58 24.14 3.62
CA GLU A 123 -11.48 22.76 3.13
C GLU A 123 -12.78 22.22 2.51
N LYS A 124 -13.92 22.87 2.80
CA LYS A 124 -15.26 22.50 2.32
C LYS A 124 -15.75 23.33 1.14
N GLY A 125 -14.95 24.29 0.67
CA GLY A 125 -15.31 25.20 -0.40
C GLY A 125 -15.09 26.67 -0.03
N ILE A 126 -15.32 27.55 -1.01
CA ILE A 126 -15.21 29.00 -0.87
C ILE A 126 -16.54 29.55 -0.35
N ASP A 127 -16.48 30.47 0.61
CA ASP A 127 -17.64 31.23 1.06
C ASP A 127 -18.14 32.14 -0.06
N ARG A 128 -19.41 32.02 -0.42
CA ARG A 128 -20.03 32.80 -1.49
C ARG A 128 -20.19 34.28 -1.15
N ASP A 129 -20.21 34.61 0.14
CA ASP A 129 -20.35 35.99 0.61
C ASP A 129 -18.98 36.65 0.83
N LEU A 130 -17.91 35.85 0.93
CA LEU A 130 -16.55 36.30 1.25
C LEU A 130 -15.50 35.74 0.27
N GLU A 131 -15.82 35.75 -1.03
CA GLU A 131 -14.92 35.26 -2.07
C GLU A 131 -13.66 36.15 -2.18
N PRO A 132 -12.44 35.66 -1.84
CA PRO A 132 -11.26 36.53 -1.69
C PRO A 132 -10.85 37.26 -2.97
N VAL A 133 -11.14 36.68 -4.13
CA VAL A 133 -10.77 37.25 -5.44
C VAL A 133 -11.54 38.54 -5.74
N LEU A 134 -12.77 38.68 -5.22
CA LEU A 134 -13.59 39.88 -5.44
C LEU A 134 -13.04 41.13 -4.73
N PHE A 135 -12.15 40.95 -3.75
CA PHE A 135 -11.52 42.03 -2.99
C PHE A 135 -10.11 42.39 -3.47
N MET A 136 -9.60 41.71 -4.51
CA MET A 136 -8.28 41.96 -5.06
C MET A 136 -8.32 42.98 -6.21
N THR A 137 -7.26 43.75 -6.38
CA THR A 137 -7.12 44.69 -7.50
C THR A 137 -7.05 43.92 -8.82
N PRO A 138 -7.76 44.36 -9.88
CA PRO A 138 -7.61 43.76 -11.22
C PRO A 138 -6.17 43.82 -11.71
N LEU A 139 -5.74 42.79 -12.43
CA LEU A 139 -4.36 42.66 -12.93
C LEU A 139 -4.08 43.42 -14.24
N ASN A 140 -5.04 44.22 -14.73
CA ASN A 140 -4.94 44.97 -15.98
C ASN A 140 -4.80 46.47 -15.72
#